data_AF-A0A9D4DX20-F1
#
_entry.id   AF-A0A9D4DX20-F1
#
_cell.length_a   1.000
_cell.length_b   1.000
_cell.length_c   1.000
_cell.angle_alpha   90.00
_cell.angle_beta   90.00
_cell.angle_gamma   90.00
#
_symmetry.space_group_name_H-M   'P 1'
#
loop_
_entity.id
_entity.type
_entity.pdbx_description
1 polymer ?
#
loop_
_entity_poly.entity_id
_entity_poly.type
_entity_poly.pdbx_seq_one_letter_code
_entity_poly.pdbx_strand_id
1 'polypeptide(L)'
;MSFKGKQSRFKTLTEDTLNYYKRIKEVLQDDNSIDVQVIDNIFSQLTQEAVAVCKHPETSAIIELLINHASCANVASLLQIFATDWDAVCNDSSASHVVQKCVLVSPKLFAEQVSQFDIDNCSEDSSEDQLILKILSLCEHILNNLEKCLTHTHMSHIVRSMLQILGGTFVDEKILKSKGSRNYSKKNEPDRKQKDIHFQDFDVPAAFRKQLKFVYKTIFRLENFGVYITESNANPILQTLLLVLNKANAELCQKAINKVIKRSRIKDDVEQVNLPPVAADSIGSFLVEQIIGLCSEELFRKLFERLFHNRLLQFATHAAANYVLQTFIRKCRDKDIFKSVVDELNNCISAVLDARNYGVLVAMVETAEKLTCKQDSILQMLMTGLQCWEPEERRTSCVALLAAFTTHDNFHSGSHDETSARPAIRKVNYHGSLLLQHLVNFRDVKMLETGFLDLQPGEVSMLACDPCGSHVMEAAFRSAAIREKTKEGLVSKMAGSWVQLACHKNGSHTLEFSGRMFP
;
A
#
# COMPACT_ATOMS: atom_id res chain seq x y z
N MET A 1 -7.55 44.91 -5.69
CA MET A 1 -6.82 45.56 -4.58
C MET A 1 -5.82 44.56 -4.04
N SER A 2 -4.54 44.94 -4.05
CA SER A 2 -3.39 44.07 -3.80
C SER A 2 -3.34 43.63 -2.32
N PHE A 3 -3.42 42.32 -2.08
CA PHE A 3 -3.08 41.71 -0.79
C PHE A 3 -1.56 41.79 -0.61
N LYS A 4 -1.09 42.88 0.01
CA LYS A 4 0.26 42.92 0.57
C LYS A 4 0.31 41.91 1.72
N GLY A 5 1.02 40.82 1.50
CA GLY A 5 1.33 39.83 2.52
C GLY A 5 2.00 40.50 3.73
N LYS A 6 1.48 40.21 4.92
CA LYS A 6 2.19 40.50 6.17
C LYS A 6 3.50 39.70 6.14
N GLN A 7 4.62 40.38 5.95
CA GLN A 7 5.94 39.80 6.11
C GLN A 7 6.08 39.23 7.52
N SER A 8 6.48 37.96 7.56
CA SER A 8 6.85 37.16 8.72
C SER A 8 7.70 37.96 9.73
N ARG A 9 7.32 37.91 11.00
CA ARG A 9 7.98 38.57 12.14
C ARG A 9 9.21 37.82 12.66
N PHE A 10 9.80 36.93 11.85
CA PHE A 10 10.89 36.03 12.26
C PHE A 10 12.18 36.37 11.51
N LYS A 11 13.29 36.52 12.27
CA LYS A 11 14.63 36.83 11.75
C LYS A 11 15.08 35.77 10.73
N THR A 12 15.68 36.21 9.63
CA THR A 12 16.35 35.34 8.65
C THR A 12 17.57 34.68 9.31
N LEU A 13 17.80 33.40 9.02
CA LEU A 13 18.96 32.63 9.50
C LEU A 13 20.27 33.26 9.04
N THR A 14 21.25 33.35 9.94
CA THR A 14 22.61 33.77 9.62
C THR A 14 23.40 32.58 9.05
N GLU A 15 24.44 32.88 8.28
CA GLU A 15 25.34 31.87 7.70
C GLU A 15 26.07 31.06 8.81
N ASP A 16 26.40 31.71 9.92
CA ASP A 16 27.01 31.08 11.09
C ASP A 16 26.09 30.02 11.71
N THR A 17 24.80 30.33 11.90
CA THR A 17 23.81 29.37 12.41
C THR A 17 23.67 28.17 11.47
N LEU A 18 23.65 28.41 10.15
CA LEU A 18 23.53 27.34 9.16
C LEU A 18 24.76 26.42 9.19
N ASN A 19 25.97 26.99 9.26
CA ASN A 19 27.21 26.24 9.37
C ASN A 19 27.30 25.45 10.70
N TYR A 20 26.75 25.99 11.79
CA TYR A 20 26.64 25.27 13.07
C TYR A 20 25.82 23.98 12.94
N TYR A 21 24.60 24.04 12.37
CA TYR A 21 23.77 22.84 12.19
C TYR A 21 24.37 21.85 11.18
N LYS A 22 25.09 22.32 10.15
CA LYS A 22 25.84 21.43 9.24
C LYS A 22 26.88 20.59 9.98
N ARG A 23 27.63 21.20 10.90
CA ARG A 23 28.59 20.46 11.74
C ARG A 23 27.87 19.45 12.63
N ILE A 24 26.71 19.79 13.19
CA ILE A 24 25.89 18.83 13.94
C ILE A 24 25.51 17.64 13.08
N LYS A 25 25.11 17.85 11.82
CA LYS A 25 24.79 16.75 10.89
C LYS A 25 25.96 15.79 10.72
N GLU A 26 27.18 16.30 10.59
CA GLU A 26 28.39 15.47 10.49
C GLU A 26 28.59 14.63 11.75
N VAL A 27 28.43 15.23 12.94
CA VAL A 27 28.51 14.50 14.23
C VAL A 27 27.40 13.44 14.36
N LEU A 28 26.19 13.71 13.86
CA LEU A 28 25.07 12.75 13.87
C LEU A 28 25.26 11.57 12.91
N GLN A 29 26.13 11.68 11.91
CA GLN A 29 26.38 10.64 10.91
C GLN A 29 27.50 9.68 11.29
N ASP A 30 28.40 10.09 12.18
CA ASP A 30 29.36 9.19 12.79
C ASP A 30 28.63 8.31 13.82
N ASP A 31 28.52 7.00 13.53
CA ASP A 31 27.81 5.93 14.28
C ASP A 31 28.24 5.73 15.76
N ASN A 32 29.01 6.66 16.32
CA ASN A 32 29.37 6.67 17.74
C ASN A 32 28.18 7.12 18.58
N SER A 33 27.93 6.45 19.71
CA SER A 33 26.91 6.86 20.68
C SER A 33 27.19 8.28 21.18
N ILE A 34 26.45 9.24 20.64
CA ILE A 34 26.59 10.66 20.98
C ILE A 34 26.17 10.86 22.43
N ASP A 35 26.98 11.61 23.18
CA ASP A 35 26.70 11.94 24.57
C ASP A 35 25.36 12.71 24.68
N VAL A 36 24.50 12.25 25.59
CA VAL A 36 23.19 12.87 25.88
C VAL A 36 23.35 14.36 26.22
N GLN A 37 24.42 14.73 26.94
CA GLN A 37 24.68 16.14 27.29
C GLN A 37 24.93 17.01 26.06
N VAL A 38 25.55 16.46 25.02
CA VAL A 38 25.77 17.18 23.75
C VAL A 38 24.42 17.44 23.07
N ILE A 39 23.53 16.44 23.05
CA ILE A 39 22.18 16.59 22.50
C ILE A 39 21.40 17.66 23.28
N ASP A 40 21.39 17.61 24.61
CA ASP A 40 20.67 18.57 25.45
C ASP A 40 21.18 20.02 25.26
N ASN A 41 22.49 20.20 25.11
CA ASN A 41 23.09 21.50 24.80
C ASN A 41 22.65 22.03 23.42
N ILE A 42 22.61 21.15 22.41
CA ILE A 42 22.13 21.53 21.06
C ILE A 42 20.65 21.93 21.12
N PHE A 43 19.80 21.21 21.86
CA PHE A 43 18.39 21.57 22.04
C PHE A 43 18.22 22.89 22.81
N SER A 44 19.06 23.14 23.81
CA SER A 44 19.08 24.41 24.54
C SER A 44 19.41 25.60 23.65
N GLN A 45 20.29 25.43 22.66
CA GLN A 45 20.54 26.45 21.64
C GLN A 45 19.38 26.55 20.65
N LEU A 46 18.89 25.41 20.14
CA LEU A 46 17.78 25.33 19.19
C LEU A 46 16.53 26.04 19.71
N THR A 47 16.20 25.88 20.99
CA THR A 47 15.00 26.49 21.61
C THR A 47 14.98 28.03 21.50
N GLN A 48 16.14 28.69 21.38
CA GLN A 48 16.22 30.15 21.25
C GLN A 48 15.91 30.64 19.83
N GLU A 49 16.07 29.78 18.83
CA GLU A 49 15.95 30.10 17.39
C GLU A 49 15.05 29.11 16.61
N ALA A 50 14.29 28.28 17.34
CA ALA A 50 13.63 27.08 16.81
C ALA A 50 12.78 27.33 15.57
N VAL A 51 11.93 28.36 15.59
CA VAL A 51 11.02 28.66 14.47
C VAL A 51 11.79 29.01 13.21
N ALA A 52 12.88 29.79 13.30
CA ALA A 52 13.66 30.16 12.13
C ALA A 52 14.42 28.94 11.57
N VAL A 53 15.08 28.18 12.44
CA VAL A 53 15.86 26.97 12.09
C VAL A 53 14.96 25.90 11.44
N CYS A 54 13.78 25.65 12.01
CA CYS A 54 12.89 24.60 11.52
C CYS A 54 12.18 24.96 10.21
N LYS A 55 12.06 26.24 9.86
CA LYS A 55 11.46 26.70 8.59
C LYS A 55 12.43 26.63 7.41
N HIS A 56 13.72 26.44 7.66
CA HIS A 56 14.71 26.37 6.61
C HIS A 56 14.95 24.92 6.14
N PRO A 57 14.87 24.61 4.83
CA PRO A 57 14.80 23.22 4.34
C PRO A 57 15.99 22.33 4.69
N GLU A 58 17.20 22.89 4.73
CA GLU A 58 18.40 22.11 5.04
C GLU A 58 18.50 21.81 6.54
N THR A 59 18.22 22.81 7.36
CA THR A 59 18.33 22.70 8.81
C THR A 59 17.17 21.90 9.39
N SER A 60 15.96 21.99 8.83
CA SER A 60 14.81 21.17 9.25
C SER A 60 15.12 19.68 9.14
N ALA A 61 15.74 19.24 8.04
CA ALA A 61 16.14 17.85 7.85
C ALA A 61 17.20 17.40 8.88
N ILE A 62 18.09 18.30 9.30
CA ILE A 62 19.07 18.04 10.36
C ILE A 62 18.37 17.93 11.72
N ILE A 63 17.41 18.80 12.01
CA ILE A 63 16.61 18.72 13.24
C ILE A 63 15.80 17.42 13.29
N GLU A 64 15.24 16.97 12.16
CA GLU A 64 14.53 15.68 12.10
C GLU A 64 15.44 14.48 12.44
N LEU A 65 16.72 14.52 12.04
CA LEU A 65 17.71 13.53 12.44
C LEU A 65 18.01 13.62 13.93
N LEU A 66 18.25 14.85 14.42
CA LEU A 66 18.54 15.14 15.83
C LEU A 66 17.44 14.65 16.77
N ILE A 67 16.16 14.78 16.38
CA ILE A 67 15.01 14.35 17.20
C ILE A 67 15.04 12.84 17.50
N ASN A 68 15.69 12.00 16.69
CA ASN A 68 15.81 10.57 16.99
C ASN A 68 16.64 10.27 18.26
N HIS A 69 17.48 11.22 18.68
CA HIS A 69 18.35 11.11 19.84
C HIS A 69 17.84 11.96 21.02
N ALA A 70 16.71 12.66 20.85
CA ALA A 70 16.21 13.60 21.83
C ALA A 70 15.60 12.91 23.06
N SER A 71 15.83 13.49 24.23
CA SER A 71 15.13 13.15 25.47
C SER A 71 13.67 13.65 25.43
N CYS A 72 12.85 13.18 26.37
CA CYS A 72 11.48 13.66 26.52
C CYS A 72 11.40 15.18 26.78
N ALA A 73 12.30 15.70 27.61
CA ALA A 73 12.40 17.13 27.93
C ALA A 73 12.69 17.99 26.69
N ASN A 74 13.58 17.51 25.81
CA ASN A 74 13.96 18.20 24.59
C ASN A 74 12.77 18.35 23.62
N VAL A 75 12.02 17.26 23.40
CA VAL A 75 10.85 17.27 22.51
C VAL A 75 9.71 18.10 23.12
N ALA A 76 9.47 17.99 24.43
CA ALA A 76 8.46 18.78 25.12
C ALA A 76 8.75 20.29 25.00
N SER A 77 10.01 20.69 25.21
CA SER A 77 10.46 22.08 25.12
C SER A 77 10.32 22.64 23.71
N LEU A 78 10.67 21.84 22.70
CA LEU A 78 10.52 22.24 21.30
C LEU A 78 9.04 22.42 20.91
N LEU A 79 8.17 21.49 21.30
CA LEU A 79 6.73 21.62 21.07
C LEU A 79 6.12 22.78 21.85
N GLN A 80 6.63 23.11 23.04
CA GLN A 80 6.21 24.28 23.80
C GLN A 80 6.47 25.59 23.04
N ILE A 81 7.58 25.70 22.31
CA ILE A 81 7.85 26.86 21.46
C ILE A 81 6.89 26.90 20.28
N PHE A 82 6.67 25.76 19.61
CA PHE A 82 5.72 25.70 18.50
C PHE A 82 4.29 26.01 18.93
N ALA A 83 3.92 25.69 20.18
CA ALA A 83 2.61 26.01 20.74
C ALA A 83 2.33 27.52 20.85
N THR A 84 3.36 28.38 20.77
CA THR A 84 3.16 29.84 20.72
C THR A 84 2.50 30.31 19.43
N ASP A 85 2.73 29.59 18.31
CA ASP A 85 2.13 29.88 17.00
C ASP A 85 2.12 28.60 16.14
N TRP A 86 1.16 27.71 16.43
CA TRP A 86 1.00 26.46 15.68
C TRP A 86 0.76 26.72 14.19
N ASP A 87 0.04 27.78 13.83
CA ASP A 87 -0.24 28.11 12.43
C ASP A 87 1.04 28.45 11.68
N ALA A 88 1.96 29.21 12.28
CA ALA A 88 3.22 29.55 11.62
C ALA A 88 4.09 28.32 11.34
N VAL A 89 4.02 27.28 12.16
CA VAL A 89 4.88 26.08 12.05
C VAL A 89 4.21 24.98 11.22
N CYS A 90 2.94 24.67 11.48
CA CYS A 90 2.23 23.56 10.83
C CYS A 90 1.90 23.84 9.35
N ASN A 91 1.77 25.11 8.97
CA ASN A 91 1.55 25.51 7.57
C ASN A 91 2.84 25.59 6.74
N ASP A 92 4.02 25.55 7.38
CA ASP A 92 5.30 25.69 6.71
C ASP A 92 5.75 24.39 6.03
N SER A 93 6.40 24.51 4.86
CA SER A 93 6.81 23.35 4.06
C SER A 93 7.96 22.55 4.65
N SER A 94 8.74 23.12 5.57
CA SER A 94 9.87 22.47 6.23
C SER A 94 9.54 22.18 7.69
N ALA A 95 9.02 23.17 8.42
CA ALA A 95 8.80 23.04 9.86
C ALA A 95 7.69 22.03 10.21
N SER A 96 6.73 21.82 9.30
CA SER A 96 5.70 20.77 9.45
C SER A 96 6.28 19.36 9.56
N HIS A 97 7.39 19.08 8.87
CA HIS A 97 8.10 17.79 8.97
C HIS A 97 8.75 17.62 10.34
N VAL A 98 9.30 18.69 10.91
CA VAL A 98 9.84 18.69 12.28
C VAL A 98 8.73 18.41 13.30
N VAL A 99 7.57 19.08 13.20
CA VAL A 99 6.41 18.80 14.06
C VAL A 99 5.97 17.35 13.91
N GLN A 100 5.87 16.86 12.68
CA GLN A 100 5.51 15.48 12.39
C GLN A 100 6.49 14.51 13.07
N LYS A 101 7.79 14.79 13.00
CA LYS A 101 8.84 13.96 13.59
C LYS A 101 8.76 13.93 15.12
N CYS A 102 8.55 15.07 15.77
CA CYS A 102 8.31 15.14 17.21
C CYS A 102 7.13 14.25 17.62
N VAL A 103 6.00 14.37 16.92
CA VAL A 103 4.80 13.55 17.18
C VAL A 103 5.10 12.06 17.03
N LEU A 104 5.79 11.64 15.97
CA LEU A 104 6.08 10.23 15.69
C LEU A 104 7.09 9.59 16.67
N VAL A 105 8.03 10.35 17.23
CA VAL A 105 8.99 9.82 18.22
C VAL A 105 8.39 9.77 19.63
N SER A 106 7.41 10.63 19.91
CA SER A 106 6.83 10.80 21.25
C SER A 106 6.43 9.52 21.98
N PRO A 107 5.79 8.50 21.36
CA PRO A 107 5.40 7.28 22.06
C PRO A 107 6.54 6.55 22.77
N LYS A 108 7.75 6.59 22.20
CA LYS A 108 8.92 5.96 22.82
C LYS A 108 9.41 6.74 24.04
N LEU A 109 9.13 8.05 24.09
CA LEU A 109 9.61 8.96 25.11
C LEU A 109 8.72 8.99 26.35
N PHE A 110 7.41 8.74 26.21
CA PHE A 110 6.47 8.71 27.34
C PHE A 110 5.99 7.30 27.72
N ALA A 111 6.59 6.25 27.16
CA ALA A 111 6.11 4.87 27.26
C ALA A 111 5.88 4.40 28.73
N GLU A 112 6.76 4.82 29.64
CA GLU A 112 6.69 4.44 31.06
C GLU A 112 5.60 5.20 31.84
N GLN A 113 5.25 6.41 31.39
CA GLN A 113 4.30 7.31 32.07
C GLN A 113 2.84 7.13 31.62
N VAL A 114 2.59 6.33 30.56
CA VAL A 114 1.27 6.18 29.93
C VAL A 114 0.14 5.87 30.92
N SER A 115 0.38 4.96 31.86
CA SER A 115 -0.65 4.48 32.80
C SER A 115 -0.90 5.42 33.98
N GLN A 116 0.06 6.29 34.27
CA GLN A 116 0.01 7.22 35.41
C GLN A 116 -0.49 8.60 35.00
N PHE A 117 -0.46 8.92 33.71
CA PHE A 117 -0.91 10.20 33.18
C PHE A 117 -2.41 10.43 33.46
N ASP A 118 -2.69 11.51 34.18
CA ASP A 118 -4.02 12.05 34.41
C ASP A 118 -4.01 13.56 34.14
N ILE A 119 -4.90 14.04 33.25
CA ILE A 119 -4.95 15.43 32.82
C ILE A 119 -5.14 16.38 34.01
N ASP A 120 -5.93 15.98 35.00
CA ASP A 120 -6.29 16.82 36.13
C ASP A 120 -5.18 16.86 37.21
N ASN A 121 -4.23 15.91 37.17
CA ASN A 121 -3.15 15.74 38.14
C ASN A 121 -1.76 15.76 37.48
N CYS A 122 -1.61 16.41 36.33
CA CYS A 122 -0.34 16.50 35.62
C CYS A 122 0.75 17.17 36.47
N SER A 123 1.93 16.57 36.48
CA SER A 123 3.13 17.11 37.10
C SER A 123 3.78 18.17 36.19
N GLU A 124 4.01 19.38 36.72
CA GLU A 124 4.77 20.42 36.00
C GLU A 124 6.25 20.02 35.81
N ASP A 125 6.79 19.23 36.74
CA ASP A 125 8.18 18.76 36.71
C ASP A 125 8.38 17.51 35.82
N SER A 126 7.30 16.79 35.47
CA SER A 126 7.38 15.62 34.59
C SER A 126 7.47 16.05 33.13
N SER A 127 8.62 15.78 32.51
CA SER A 127 8.84 16.01 31.09
C SER A 127 7.90 15.18 30.20
N GLU A 128 7.45 14.02 30.68
CA GLU A 128 6.54 13.12 29.96
C GLU A 128 5.11 13.64 29.99
N ASP A 129 4.64 14.09 31.16
CA ASP A 129 3.32 14.74 31.29
C ASP A 129 3.28 16.01 30.42
N GLN A 130 4.34 16.82 30.44
CA GLN A 130 4.44 18.00 29.58
C GLN A 130 4.40 17.65 28.10
N LEU A 131 5.12 16.61 27.67
CA LEU A 131 5.08 16.14 26.28
C LEU A 131 3.67 15.71 25.88
N ILE A 132 3.00 14.90 26.71
CA ILE A 132 1.61 14.46 26.47
C ILE A 132 0.67 15.67 26.35
N LEU A 133 0.80 16.65 27.24
CA LEU A 133 0.01 17.89 27.20
C LEU A 133 0.25 18.70 25.91
N LYS A 134 1.49 18.82 25.41
CA LYS A 134 1.74 19.53 24.14
C LYS A 134 1.19 18.78 22.94
N ILE A 135 1.19 17.46 22.93
CA ILE A 135 0.53 16.66 21.88
C ILE A 135 -0.99 16.89 21.92
N LEU A 136 -1.60 16.96 23.11
CA LEU A 136 -3.02 17.30 23.25
C LEU A 136 -3.32 18.71 22.75
N SER A 137 -2.47 19.69 23.08
CA SER A 137 -2.58 21.08 22.59
C SER A 137 -2.51 21.16 21.06
N LEU A 138 -1.59 20.43 20.43
CA LEU A 138 -1.53 20.32 18.96
C LEU A 138 -2.82 19.70 18.40
N CYS A 139 -3.36 18.68 19.07
CA CYS A 139 -4.62 18.07 18.65
C CYS A 139 -5.80 19.04 18.73
N GLU A 140 -5.86 19.85 19.79
CA GLU A 140 -6.87 20.90 19.93
C GLU A 140 -6.75 21.94 18.82
N HIS A 141 -5.54 22.39 18.50
CA HIS A 141 -5.30 23.31 17.38
C HIS A 141 -5.79 22.72 16.04
N ILE A 142 -5.52 21.44 15.78
CA ILE A 142 -6.02 20.72 14.59
C ILE A 142 -7.54 20.66 14.58
N LEU A 143 -8.19 20.36 15.71
CA LEU A 143 -9.65 20.32 15.79
C LEU A 143 -10.30 21.67 15.50
N ASN A 144 -9.71 22.75 16.02
CA ASN A 144 -10.20 24.11 15.81
C ASN A 144 -10.04 24.57 14.35
N ASN A 145 -9.11 23.98 13.60
CA ASN A 145 -8.81 24.32 12.21
C ASN A 145 -9.02 23.16 11.23
N LEU A 146 -9.87 22.19 11.60
CA LEU A 146 -9.91 20.88 10.95
C LEU A 146 -10.11 20.94 9.43
N GLU A 147 -11.05 21.76 8.94
CA GLU A 147 -11.33 21.86 7.51
C GLU A 147 -10.10 22.33 6.72
N LYS A 148 -9.36 23.30 7.26
CA LYS A 148 -8.10 23.79 6.69
C LYS A 148 -7.03 22.69 6.75
N CYS A 149 -6.91 21.99 7.88
CA CYS A 149 -5.94 20.91 8.06
C CYS A 149 -6.17 19.74 7.10
N LEU A 150 -7.43 19.40 6.79
CA LEU A 150 -7.79 18.29 5.91
C LEU A 150 -7.33 18.50 4.47
N THR A 151 -7.44 19.73 3.95
CA THR A 151 -7.15 20.04 2.54
C THR A 151 -5.73 20.57 2.31
N HIS A 152 -5.01 20.91 3.38
CA HIS A 152 -3.68 21.50 3.26
C HIS A 152 -2.57 20.45 3.10
N THR A 153 -1.67 20.67 2.14
CA THR A 153 -0.60 19.75 1.77
C THR A 153 0.26 19.31 2.96
N HIS A 154 0.71 20.24 3.80
CA HIS A 154 1.58 19.92 4.94
C HIS A 154 0.82 19.41 6.18
N MET A 155 -0.18 20.17 6.66
CA MET A 155 -0.97 19.79 7.83
C MET A 155 -1.64 18.43 7.69
N SER A 156 -2.04 18.00 6.50
CA SER A 156 -2.63 16.67 6.30
C SER A 156 -1.71 15.51 6.75
N HIS A 157 -0.40 15.67 6.65
CA HIS A 157 0.59 14.71 7.15
C HIS A 157 0.67 14.71 8.68
N ILE A 158 0.56 15.90 9.29
CA ILE A 158 0.50 16.04 10.75
C ILE A 158 -0.77 15.38 11.28
N VAL A 159 -1.93 15.63 10.66
CA VAL A 159 -3.20 14.98 11.07
C VAL A 159 -3.09 13.46 11.01
N ARG A 160 -2.49 12.88 9.96
CA ARG A 160 -2.28 11.42 9.88
C ARG A 160 -1.35 10.89 10.97
N SER A 161 -0.31 11.62 11.30
CA SER A 161 0.63 11.24 12.37
C SER A 161 -0.07 11.32 13.73
N MET A 162 -0.83 12.40 13.96
CA MET A 162 -1.67 12.56 15.14
C MET A 162 -2.70 11.44 15.27
N LEU A 163 -3.38 11.02 14.20
CA LEU A 163 -4.31 9.88 14.26
C LEU A 163 -3.62 8.60 14.75
N GLN A 164 -2.43 8.28 14.21
CA GLN A 164 -1.64 7.11 14.61
C GLN A 164 -1.27 7.16 16.09
N ILE A 165 -0.75 8.30 16.57
CA ILE A 165 -0.40 8.48 17.98
C ILE A 165 -1.62 8.43 18.88
N LEU A 166 -2.73 9.06 18.51
CA LEU A 166 -3.94 9.03 19.35
C LEU A 166 -4.57 7.63 19.44
N GLY A 167 -4.36 6.79 18.43
CA GLY A 167 -4.87 5.42 18.39
C GLY A 167 -3.91 4.35 18.89
N GLY A 168 -2.64 4.68 19.17
CA GLY A 168 -1.65 3.74 19.68
C GLY A 168 -1.14 2.74 18.63
N THR A 169 -1.09 3.14 17.36
CA THR A 169 -0.62 2.24 16.29
C THR A 169 -0.01 3.02 15.13
N PHE A 170 1.19 2.62 14.70
CA PHE A 170 1.77 3.09 13.44
C PHE A 170 1.29 2.22 12.27
N VAL A 171 1.01 2.88 11.15
CA VAL A 171 0.56 2.27 9.89
C VAL A 171 1.65 2.49 8.84
N ASP A 172 2.04 1.44 8.11
CA ASP A 172 3.10 1.52 7.09
C ASP A 172 2.89 2.70 6.10
N GLU A 173 3.91 3.56 5.97
CA GLU A 173 3.90 4.73 5.09
C GLU A 173 3.56 4.41 3.63
N LYS A 174 3.88 3.20 3.16
CA LYS A 174 3.58 2.78 1.78
C LYS A 174 2.08 2.79 1.52
N ILE A 175 1.26 2.54 2.54
CA ILE A 175 -0.21 2.59 2.51
C ILE A 175 -0.70 4.04 2.53
N LEU A 176 0.02 4.91 3.25
CA LEU A 176 -0.35 6.31 3.50
C LEU A 176 0.04 7.30 2.38
N LYS A 177 0.93 6.94 1.46
CA LYS A 177 1.41 7.83 0.37
C LYS A 177 0.42 7.96 -0.79
N SER A 178 0.12 9.19 -1.23
CA SER A 178 -0.68 9.45 -2.44
C SER A 178 0.08 9.03 -3.71
N LYS A 179 -0.66 8.66 -4.78
CA LYS A 179 -0.10 8.19 -6.08
C LYS A 179 1.02 9.09 -6.63
N GLY A 180 0.93 10.41 -6.45
CA GLY A 180 1.94 11.38 -6.91
C GLY A 180 3.34 11.12 -6.32
N SER A 181 3.43 10.79 -5.02
CA SER A 181 4.71 10.46 -4.37
C SER A 181 5.17 9.02 -4.65
N ARG A 182 4.25 8.11 -4.96
CA ARG A 182 4.57 6.72 -5.35
C ARG A 182 5.20 6.63 -6.75
N ASN A 183 4.85 7.54 -7.66
CA ASN A 183 5.36 7.54 -9.04
C ASN A 183 6.79 8.08 -9.17
N TYR A 184 7.23 9.00 -8.31
CA TYR A 184 8.59 9.53 -8.36
C TYR A 184 9.66 8.45 -8.03
N SER A 185 9.27 7.42 -7.26
CA SER A 185 10.13 6.27 -6.95
C SER A 185 9.90 5.04 -7.85
N LYS A 186 8.98 5.09 -8.83
CA LYS A 186 8.56 3.90 -9.60
C LYS A 186 8.66 4.10 -11.11
N LYS A 187 9.88 4.18 -11.65
CA LYS A 187 10.08 3.90 -13.07
C LYS A 187 10.18 2.40 -13.42
N ASN A 188 10.31 1.48 -12.45
CA ASN A 188 10.56 0.05 -12.75
C ASN A 188 10.09 -0.98 -11.69
N GLU A 189 9.01 -0.77 -10.93
CA GLU A 189 8.47 -1.84 -10.05
C GLU A 189 7.07 -2.28 -10.50
N PRO A 190 6.88 -3.58 -10.80
CA PRO A 190 5.58 -4.13 -11.12
C PRO A 190 4.67 -4.17 -9.88
N ASP A 191 3.36 -4.19 -10.11
CA ASP A 191 2.32 -4.00 -9.11
C ASP A 191 2.43 -4.99 -7.95
N ARG A 192 2.76 -4.50 -6.76
CA ARG A 192 3.24 -5.31 -5.63
C ARG A 192 2.20 -6.35 -5.19
N LYS A 193 2.66 -7.58 -4.93
CA LYS A 193 2.02 -8.50 -3.96
C LYS A 193 1.59 -7.67 -2.76
N GLN A 194 0.29 -7.69 -2.42
CA GLN A 194 -0.23 -6.93 -1.30
C GLN A 194 0.36 -7.53 -0.01
N LYS A 195 1.50 -6.98 0.43
CA LYS A 195 2.07 -7.31 1.73
C LYS A 195 1.03 -6.95 2.79
N ASP A 196 0.82 -7.85 3.74
CA ASP A 196 -0.08 -7.62 4.86
C ASP A 196 0.18 -6.25 5.47
N ILE A 197 -0.89 -5.57 5.89
CA ILE A 197 -0.78 -4.25 6.52
C ILE A 197 0.01 -4.45 7.82
N HIS A 198 1.23 -3.92 7.84
CA HIS A 198 2.07 -3.97 9.02
C HIS A 198 1.65 -2.86 9.98
N PHE A 199 1.42 -3.25 11.22
CA PHE A 199 1.09 -2.36 12.33
C PHE A 199 2.16 -2.51 13.40
N GLN A 200 2.56 -1.38 13.97
CA GLN A 200 3.40 -1.36 15.17
C GLN A 200 2.60 -0.69 16.28
N ASP A 201 2.13 -1.50 17.22
CA ASP A 201 1.25 -1.08 18.30
C ASP A 201 2.05 -0.60 19.52
N PHE A 202 1.47 0.34 20.29
CA PHE A 202 2.03 0.87 21.52
C PHE A 202 0.93 1.41 22.44
N ASP A 203 1.23 1.49 23.74
CA ASP A 203 0.29 2.02 24.72
C ASP A 203 0.19 3.55 24.67
N VAL A 204 -1.02 4.05 24.93
CA VAL A 204 -1.31 5.48 24.89
C VAL A 204 -2.22 5.90 26.04
N PRO A 205 -2.09 7.14 26.56
CA PRO A 205 -2.92 7.62 27.65
C PRO A 205 -4.42 7.57 27.32
N ALA A 206 -5.26 7.39 28.34
CA ALA A 206 -6.72 7.37 28.15
C ALA A 206 -7.24 8.66 27.49
N ALA A 207 -6.60 9.79 27.77
CA ALA A 207 -6.82 11.08 27.13
C ALA A 207 -6.75 11.01 25.58
N PHE A 208 -5.76 10.30 25.04
CA PHE A 208 -5.57 10.19 23.59
C PHE A 208 -6.71 9.43 22.93
N ARG A 209 -7.18 8.36 23.57
CA ARG A 209 -8.34 7.60 23.08
C ARG A 209 -9.63 8.42 23.12
N LYS A 210 -9.81 9.29 24.13
CA LYS A 210 -10.92 10.26 24.18
C LYS A 210 -10.80 11.24 23.00
N GLN A 211 -9.60 11.78 22.77
CA GLN A 211 -9.34 12.74 21.71
C GLN A 211 -9.53 12.15 20.30
N LEU A 212 -9.11 10.91 20.05
CA LEU A 212 -9.40 10.19 18.80
C LEU A 212 -10.91 10.12 18.51
N LYS A 213 -11.73 9.87 19.55
CA LYS A 213 -13.20 9.86 19.42
C LYS A 213 -13.74 11.25 19.09
N PHE A 214 -13.16 12.33 19.62
CA PHE A 214 -13.52 13.69 19.26
C PHE A 214 -13.17 14.00 17.80
N VAL A 215 -11.93 13.72 17.37
CA VAL A 215 -11.49 13.89 15.96
C VAL A 215 -12.42 13.13 15.01
N TYR A 216 -12.71 11.87 15.30
CA TYR A 216 -13.70 11.08 14.56
C TYR A 216 -15.05 11.80 14.49
N LYS A 217 -15.62 12.22 15.62
CA LYS A 217 -16.95 12.87 15.63
C LYS A 217 -16.94 14.17 14.82
N THR A 218 -15.89 14.98 14.92
CA THR A 218 -15.79 16.26 14.23
C THR A 218 -15.67 16.07 12.71
N ILE A 219 -14.75 15.20 12.24
CA ILE A 219 -14.61 14.87 10.81
C ILE A 219 -15.95 14.44 10.21
N PHE A 220 -16.68 13.55 10.89
CA PHE A 220 -17.94 13.03 10.38
C PHE A 220 -19.14 13.96 10.59
N ARG A 221 -18.97 15.13 11.22
CA ARG A 221 -20.01 16.17 11.33
C ARG A 221 -19.88 17.27 10.27
N LEU A 222 -18.76 17.34 9.55
CA LEU A 222 -18.54 18.31 8.48
C LEU A 222 -19.67 18.23 7.43
N GLU A 223 -20.21 19.39 7.05
CA GLU A 223 -21.36 19.48 6.13
C GLU A 223 -20.97 18.99 4.73
N ASN A 224 -19.80 19.41 4.24
CA ASN A 224 -19.28 19.07 2.91
C ASN A 224 -18.48 17.76 2.87
N PHE A 225 -18.83 16.78 3.71
CA PHE A 225 -18.07 15.53 3.86
C PHE A 225 -17.77 14.82 2.53
N GLY A 226 -18.72 14.84 1.58
CA GLY A 226 -18.57 14.19 0.27
C GLY A 226 -17.36 14.70 -0.54
N VAL A 227 -17.00 15.98 -0.41
CA VAL A 227 -15.86 16.58 -1.13
C VAL A 227 -14.54 16.01 -0.62
N TYR A 228 -14.40 15.83 0.70
CA TYR A 228 -13.18 15.31 1.32
C TYR A 228 -12.89 13.84 0.97
N ILE A 229 -13.89 13.11 0.49
CA ILE A 229 -13.74 11.72 0.08
C ILE A 229 -12.89 11.61 -1.18
N THR A 230 -12.96 12.58 -2.08
CA THR A 230 -12.22 12.59 -3.35
C THR A 230 -11.08 13.61 -3.34
N GLU A 231 -10.87 14.33 -2.24
CA GLU A 231 -9.80 15.31 -2.10
C GLU A 231 -8.46 14.61 -1.77
N SER A 232 -7.39 15.03 -2.45
CA SER A 232 -6.07 14.41 -2.46
C SER A 232 -5.36 14.34 -1.11
N ASN A 233 -5.58 15.31 -0.22
CA ASN A 233 -4.99 15.39 1.11
C ASN A 233 -5.91 14.78 2.17
N ALA A 234 -7.21 15.01 2.07
CA ALA A 234 -8.21 14.55 3.03
C ALA A 234 -8.49 13.04 2.91
N ASN A 235 -8.52 12.47 1.71
CA ASN A 235 -8.78 11.05 1.51
C ASN A 235 -7.75 10.15 2.23
N PRO A 236 -6.42 10.39 2.15
CA PRO A 236 -5.44 9.68 2.96
C PRO A 236 -5.67 9.81 4.48
N ILE A 237 -6.15 10.95 4.96
CA ILE A 237 -6.51 11.12 6.38
C ILE A 237 -7.68 10.20 6.75
N LEU A 238 -8.71 10.13 5.90
CA LEU A 238 -9.85 9.23 6.11
C LEU A 238 -9.43 7.76 6.10
N GLN A 239 -8.55 7.35 5.17
CA GLN A 239 -8.00 5.99 5.14
C GLN A 239 -7.21 5.67 6.42
N THR A 240 -6.36 6.61 6.87
CA THR A 240 -5.60 6.49 8.12
C THR A 240 -6.53 6.35 9.31
N LEU A 241 -7.57 7.19 9.39
CA LEU A 241 -8.57 7.15 10.46
C LEU A 241 -9.24 5.78 10.52
N LEU A 242 -9.66 5.20 9.39
CA LEU A 242 -10.29 3.87 9.37
C LEU A 242 -9.34 2.76 9.83
N LEU A 243 -8.08 2.79 9.40
CA LEU A 243 -7.05 1.82 9.80
C LEU A 243 -6.77 1.89 11.30
N VAL A 244 -6.55 3.10 11.81
CA VAL A 244 -6.32 3.35 13.23
C VAL A 244 -7.53 2.95 14.06
N LEU A 245 -8.74 3.32 13.65
CA LEU A 245 -9.96 2.92 14.34
C LEU A 245 -10.13 1.41 14.34
N ASN A 246 -9.80 0.70 13.26
CA ASN A 246 -9.92 -0.75 13.21
C ASN A 246 -9.10 -1.44 14.32
N LYS A 247 -7.92 -0.90 14.62
CA LYS A 247 -7.05 -1.37 15.69
C LYS A 247 -7.48 -0.88 17.07
N ALA A 248 -7.74 0.41 17.20
CA ALA A 248 -8.04 1.03 18.49
C ALA A 248 -9.46 0.73 19.01
N ASN A 249 -10.45 0.61 18.11
CA ASN A 249 -11.85 0.37 18.41
C ASN A 249 -12.62 -0.12 17.16
N ALA A 250 -12.66 -1.44 16.95
CA ALA A 250 -13.28 -2.06 15.78
C ALA A 250 -14.77 -1.69 15.58
N GLU A 251 -15.54 -1.54 16.68
CA GLU A 251 -16.94 -1.12 16.60
C GLU A 251 -17.09 0.31 16.05
N LEU A 252 -16.24 1.24 16.51
CA LEU A 252 -16.21 2.61 16.03
C LEU A 252 -15.75 2.67 14.57
N CYS A 253 -14.84 1.78 14.15
CA CYS A 253 -14.46 1.62 12.75
C CYS A 253 -15.67 1.22 11.89
N GLN A 254 -16.45 0.21 12.30
CA GLN A 254 -17.66 -0.19 11.54
C GLN A 254 -18.70 0.94 11.49
N LYS A 255 -18.85 1.73 12.55
CA LYS A 255 -19.69 2.94 12.54
C LYS A 255 -19.16 4.00 11.59
N ALA A 256 -17.84 4.20 11.53
CA ALA A 256 -17.18 5.12 10.60
C ALA A 256 -17.41 4.70 9.15
N ILE A 257 -17.14 3.43 8.82
CA ILE A 257 -17.36 2.87 7.48
C ILE A 257 -18.81 3.08 7.04
N ASN A 258 -19.79 2.75 7.90
CA ASN A 258 -21.20 2.95 7.58
C ASN A 258 -21.56 4.43 7.32
N LYS A 259 -20.95 5.37 8.06
CA LYS A 259 -21.13 6.81 7.81
C LYS A 259 -20.50 7.23 6.49
N VAL A 260 -19.30 6.77 6.16
CA VAL A 260 -18.66 7.05 4.86
C VAL A 260 -19.58 6.58 3.75
N ILE A 261 -20.00 5.31 3.77
CA ILE A 261 -20.87 4.72 2.75
C ILE A 261 -22.18 5.50 2.55
N LYS A 262 -22.81 5.94 3.65
CA LYS A 262 -24.04 6.74 3.59
C LYS A 262 -23.83 8.13 2.99
N ARG A 263 -22.68 8.76 3.24
CA ARG A 263 -22.38 10.14 2.78
C ARG A 263 -21.68 10.20 1.43
N SER A 264 -21.06 9.10 1.00
CA SER A 264 -20.36 8.96 -0.28
C SER A 264 -21.28 8.57 -1.44
N ARG A 265 -22.58 8.38 -1.17
CA ARG A 265 -23.57 7.90 -2.15
C ARG A 265 -23.17 6.59 -2.84
N ILE A 266 -22.34 5.75 -2.19
CA ILE A 266 -21.96 4.41 -2.69
C ILE A 266 -23.21 3.54 -2.91
N LYS A 267 -24.32 3.87 -2.24
CA LYS A 267 -25.57 3.10 -2.20
C LYS A 267 -26.73 3.71 -2.97
N ASP A 268 -26.55 4.85 -3.64
CA ASP A 268 -27.71 5.73 -3.87
C ASP A 268 -28.66 5.35 -4.99
N ASP A 269 -28.36 4.41 -5.89
CA ASP A 269 -29.40 3.85 -6.78
C ASP A 269 -28.99 2.49 -7.34
N VAL A 270 -29.80 1.47 -7.08
CA VAL A 270 -29.67 0.12 -7.67
C VAL A 270 -30.03 0.14 -9.17
N GLU A 271 -30.72 1.19 -9.62
CA GLU A 271 -31.19 1.37 -11.00
C GLU A 271 -30.19 2.14 -11.89
N GLN A 272 -29.13 2.71 -11.32
CA GLN A 272 -28.13 3.43 -12.12
C GLN A 272 -27.19 2.44 -12.82
N VAL A 273 -27.21 2.48 -14.16
CA VAL A 273 -26.30 1.77 -15.05
C VAL A 273 -24.85 2.17 -14.80
N ASN A 274 -24.57 3.35 -14.25
CA ASN A 274 -23.21 3.86 -14.08
C ASN A 274 -22.55 3.41 -12.77
N LEU A 275 -21.22 3.34 -12.79
CA LEU A 275 -20.39 3.14 -11.60
C LEU A 275 -20.60 4.28 -10.59
N PRO A 276 -20.62 4.00 -9.27
CA PRO A 276 -20.69 5.06 -8.28
C PRO A 276 -19.51 6.04 -8.40
N PRO A 277 -19.75 7.37 -8.40
CA PRO A 277 -18.73 8.37 -8.68
C PRO A 277 -17.46 8.20 -7.84
N VAL A 278 -17.61 7.87 -6.55
CA VAL A 278 -16.46 7.65 -5.65
C VAL A 278 -15.62 6.41 -6.02
N ALA A 279 -16.25 5.35 -6.54
CA ALA A 279 -15.52 4.14 -6.96
C ALA A 279 -14.82 4.35 -8.32
N ALA A 280 -15.39 5.20 -9.18
CA ALA A 280 -14.79 5.61 -10.45
C ALA A 280 -13.74 6.72 -10.30
N ASP A 281 -13.71 7.43 -9.17
CA ASP A 281 -12.75 8.51 -8.95
C ASP A 281 -11.32 8.00 -8.68
N SER A 282 -10.34 8.74 -9.18
CA SER A 282 -8.91 8.37 -9.10
C SER A 282 -8.32 8.42 -7.68
N ILE A 283 -8.98 9.13 -6.76
CA ILE A 283 -8.62 9.29 -5.34
C ILE A 283 -9.63 8.54 -4.46
N GLY A 284 -10.92 8.73 -4.71
CA GLY A 284 -12.03 8.12 -3.98
C GLY A 284 -11.98 6.59 -3.98
N SER A 285 -11.55 5.98 -5.09
CA SER A 285 -11.42 4.51 -5.23
C SER A 285 -10.59 3.89 -4.11
N PHE A 286 -9.51 4.54 -3.66
CA PHE A 286 -8.68 4.04 -2.57
C PHE A 286 -9.43 3.95 -1.24
N LEU A 287 -10.31 4.90 -0.94
CA LEU A 287 -11.13 4.83 0.26
C LEU A 287 -12.14 3.69 0.17
N VAL A 288 -12.67 3.41 -1.03
CA VAL A 288 -13.56 2.26 -1.25
C VAL A 288 -12.80 0.95 -1.06
N GLU A 289 -11.58 0.83 -1.60
CA GLU A 289 -10.69 -0.32 -1.33
C GLU A 289 -10.43 -0.51 0.17
N GLN A 290 -10.15 0.59 0.89
CA GLN A 290 -9.92 0.56 2.33
C GLN A 290 -11.16 0.14 3.12
N ILE A 291 -12.35 0.58 2.69
CA ILE A 291 -13.64 0.15 3.26
C ILE A 291 -13.83 -1.35 3.07
N ILE A 292 -13.63 -1.86 1.87
CA ILE A 292 -13.76 -3.29 1.55
C ILE A 292 -12.81 -4.12 2.42
N GLY A 293 -11.57 -3.65 2.60
CA GLY A 293 -10.56 -4.34 3.41
C GLY A 293 -10.85 -4.38 4.92
N LEU A 294 -11.72 -3.50 5.42
CA LEU A 294 -11.99 -3.34 6.86
C LEU A 294 -13.45 -3.63 7.26
N CYS A 295 -14.36 -3.74 6.31
CA CYS A 295 -15.78 -3.94 6.60
C CYS A 295 -16.06 -5.31 7.21
N SER A 296 -17.10 -5.38 8.04
CA SER A 296 -17.66 -6.64 8.53
C SER A 296 -18.20 -7.51 7.39
N GLU A 297 -18.31 -8.82 7.61
CA GLU A 297 -18.82 -9.75 6.60
C GLU A 297 -20.25 -9.42 6.16
N GLU A 298 -21.11 -8.99 7.08
CA GLU A 298 -22.47 -8.53 6.76
C GLU A 298 -22.46 -7.34 5.80
N LEU A 299 -21.57 -6.38 6.05
CA LEU A 299 -21.44 -5.20 5.19
C LEU A 299 -20.79 -5.56 3.85
N PHE A 300 -19.85 -6.50 3.84
CA PHE A 300 -19.22 -7.02 2.61
C PHE A 300 -20.28 -7.64 1.68
N ARG A 301 -21.20 -8.45 2.21
CA ARG A 301 -22.35 -9.00 1.45
C ARG A 301 -23.24 -7.89 0.89
N LYS A 302 -23.58 -6.90 1.72
CA LYS A 302 -24.38 -5.73 1.29
C LYS A 302 -23.67 -4.91 0.21
N LEU A 303 -22.34 -4.81 0.26
CA LEU A 303 -21.56 -4.16 -0.79
C LEU A 303 -21.64 -4.99 -2.07
N PHE A 304 -21.48 -6.31 -2.02
CA PHE A 304 -21.65 -7.16 -3.20
C PHE A 304 -22.99 -6.91 -3.91
N GLU A 305 -24.10 -7.07 -3.17
CA GLU A 305 -25.46 -6.97 -3.69
C GLU A 305 -25.78 -5.60 -4.28
N ARG A 306 -25.31 -4.52 -3.64
CA ARG A 306 -25.71 -3.14 -3.99
C ARG A 306 -24.71 -2.38 -4.83
N LEU A 307 -23.43 -2.79 -4.80
CA LEU A 307 -22.33 -2.10 -5.50
C LEU A 307 -21.87 -2.88 -6.72
N PHE A 308 -21.65 -4.18 -6.59
CA PHE A 308 -20.91 -4.96 -7.59
C PHE A 308 -21.79 -5.80 -8.50
N HIS A 309 -22.82 -6.44 -7.97
CA HIS A 309 -23.66 -7.37 -8.70
C HIS A 309 -24.27 -6.72 -9.95
N ASN A 310 -24.19 -7.42 -11.09
CA ASN A 310 -24.61 -6.96 -12.43
C ASN A 310 -23.84 -5.75 -12.99
N ARG A 311 -22.72 -5.35 -12.38
CA ARG A 311 -21.87 -4.24 -12.84
C ARG A 311 -20.40 -4.61 -12.94
N LEU A 312 -20.02 -5.88 -12.76
CA LEU A 312 -18.62 -6.30 -12.68
C LEU A 312 -17.82 -6.01 -13.95
N LEU A 313 -18.44 -6.10 -15.14
CA LEU A 313 -17.80 -5.71 -16.40
C LEU A 313 -17.35 -4.25 -16.39
N GLN A 314 -18.20 -3.34 -15.89
CA GLN A 314 -17.89 -1.92 -15.84
C GLN A 314 -16.75 -1.65 -14.86
N PHE A 315 -16.77 -2.28 -13.69
CA PHE A 315 -15.65 -2.21 -12.75
C PHE A 315 -14.37 -2.75 -13.38
N ALA A 316 -14.43 -3.92 -14.03
CA ALA A 316 -13.26 -4.62 -14.56
C ALA A 316 -12.60 -3.87 -15.73
N THR A 317 -13.35 -3.07 -16.48
CA THR A 317 -12.85 -2.31 -17.65
C THR A 317 -12.46 -0.86 -17.33
N HIS A 318 -12.90 -0.32 -16.19
CA HIS A 318 -12.67 1.08 -15.83
C HIS A 318 -11.28 1.33 -15.19
N ALA A 319 -10.63 2.44 -15.55
CA ALA A 319 -9.24 2.76 -15.16
C ALA A 319 -8.98 2.87 -13.64
N ALA A 320 -9.93 3.37 -12.85
CA ALA A 320 -9.85 3.44 -11.39
C ALA A 320 -10.60 2.30 -10.67
N ALA A 321 -11.89 2.11 -10.99
CA ALA A 321 -12.74 1.12 -10.34
C ALA A 321 -12.27 -0.34 -10.48
N ASN A 322 -11.41 -0.69 -11.46
CA ASN A 322 -10.87 -2.05 -11.53
C ASN A 322 -10.08 -2.43 -10.28
N TYR A 323 -9.35 -1.49 -9.66
CA TYR A 323 -8.61 -1.75 -8.42
C TYR A 323 -9.57 -2.01 -7.23
N VAL A 324 -10.70 -1.33 -7.20
CA VAL A 324 -11.78 -1.57 -6.23
C VAL A 324 -12.30 -3.01 -6.35
N LEU A 325 -12.55 -3.47 -7.58
CA LEU A 325 -12.97 -4.85 -7.84
C LEU A 325 -11.87 -5.87 -7.49
N GLN A 326 -10.62 -5.60 -7.86
CA GLN A 326 -9.51 -6.47 -7.48
C GLN A 326 -9.42 -6.65 -5.95
N THR A 327 -9.53 -5.55 -5.20
CA THR A 327 -9.55 -5.57 -3.73
C THR A 327 -10.75 -6.33 -3.19
N PHE A 328 -11.95 -6.15 -3.77
CA PHE A 328 -13.13 -6.93 -3.43
C PHE A 328 -12.90 -8.43 -3.61
N ILE A 329 -12.41 -8.85 -4.78
CA ILE A 329 -12.15 -10.25 -5.09
C ILE A 329 -11.16 -10.85 -4.08
N ARG A 330 -10.00 -10.20 -3.85
CA ARG A 330 -8.97 -10.70 -2.93
C ARG A 330 -9.42 -10.78 -1.46
N LYS A 331 -10.40 -9.96 -1.06
CA LYS A 331 -10.96 -9.96 0.29
C LYS A 331 -12.20 -10.84 0.44
N CYS A 332 -12.69 -11.43 -0.64
CA CYS A 332 -13.84 -12.32 -0.61
C CYS A 332 -13.49 -13.62 0.14
N ARG A 333 -14.24 -13.92 1.19
CA ARG A 333 -14.16 -15.17 1.97
C ARG A 333 -15.33 -16.11 1.72
N ASP A 334 -16.40 -15.59 1.15
CA ASP A 334 -17.63 -16.32 0.89
C ASP A 334 -17.56 -16.99 -0.51
N LYS A 335 -17.71 -18.31 -0.53
CA LYS A 335 -17.62 -19.09 -1.77
C LYS A 335 -18.76 -18.79 -2.74
N ASP A 336 -19.97 -18.50 -2.26
CA ASP A 336 -21.13 -18.27 -3.12
C ASP A 336 -21.09 -16.89 -3.77
N ILE A 337 -20.64 -15.87 -3.03
CA ILE A 337 -20.31 -14.56 -3.61
C ILE A 337 -19.20 -14.72 -4.66
N PHE A 338 -18.13 -15.43 -4.34
CA PHE A 338 -17.04 -15.64 -5.29
C PHE A 338 -17.50 -16.39 -6.55
N LYS A 339 -18.34 -17.42 -6.43
CA LYS A 339 -18.93 -18.11 -7.59
C LYS A 339 -19.72 -17.14 -8.47
N SER A 340 -20.57 -16.31 -7.86
CA SER A 340 -21.38 -15.34 -8.61
C SER A 340 -20.50 -14.32 -9.33
N VAL A 341 -19.40 -13.86 -8.70
CA VAL A 341 -18.41 -12.99 -9.34
C VAL A 341 -17.76 -13.64 -10.55
N VAL A 342 -17.34 -14.89 -10.42
CA VAL A 342 -16.73 -15.63 -11.54
C VAL A 342 -17.72 -15.83 -12.67
N ASP A 343 -18.97 -16.19 -12.36
CA ASP A 343 -20.00 -16.46 -13.36
C ASP A 343 -20.35 -15.21 -14.18
N GLU A 344 -20.44 -14.05 -13.53
CA GLU A 344 -20.68 -12.78 -14.22
C GLU A 344 -19.47 -12.32 -15.06
N LEU A 345 -18.24 -12.52 -14.58
CA LEU A 345 -17.01 -12.15 -15.31
C LEU A 345 -16.62 -13.14 -16.42
N ASN A 346 -17.11 -14.37 -16.40
CA ASN A 346 -16.74 -15.42 -17.36
C ASN A 346 -16.99 -15.00 -18.82
N ASN A 347 -18.05 -14.22 -19.05
CA ASN A 347 -18.43 -13.73 -20.38
C ASN A 347 -17.72 -12.43 -20.78
N CYS A 348 -16.83 -11.91 -19.94
CA CYS A 348 -16.24 -10.58 -20.08
C CYS A 348 -14.72 -10.60 -20.33
N ILE A 349 -14.11 -11.78 -20.48
CA ILE A 349 -12.65 -11.88 -20.55
C ILE A 349 -12.04 -11.04 -21.67
N SER A 350 -12.62 -11.03 -22.87
CA SER A 350 -12.13 -10.23 -24.00
C SER A 350 -12.07 -8.75 -23.65
N ALA A 351 -13.13 -8.22 -23.03
CA ALA A 351 -13.19 -6.82 -22.63
C ALA A 351 -12.14 -6.48 -21.54
N VAL A 352 -11.89 -7.40 -20.59
CA VAL A 352 -10.84 -7.22 -19.57
C VAL A 352 -9.44 -7.23 -20.19
N LEU A 353 -9.22 -8.10 -21.17
CA LEU A 353 -7.95 -8.18 -21.90
C LEU A 353 -7.70 -6.93 -22.75
N ASP A 354 -8.73 -6.43 -23.44
CA ASP A 354 -8.69 -5.20 -24.24
C ASP A 354 -8.43 -3.97 -23.37
N ALA A 355 -9.09 -3.88 -22.21
CA ALA A 355 -8.88 -2.82 -21.23
C ALA A 355 -7.52 -2.90 -20.51
N ARG A 356 -6.78 -4.00 -20.68
CA ARG A 356 -5.48 -4.28 -20.04
C ARG A 356 -5.50 -4.28 -18.52
N ASN A 357 -6.66 -4.51 -17.91
CA ASN A 357 -6.85 -4.56 -16.47
C ASN A 357 -6.60 -5.98 -15.93
N TYR A 358 -5.44 -6.55 -16.28
CA TYR A 358 -5.09 -7.95 -16.01
C TYR A 358 -5.05 -8.31 -14.52
N GLY A 359 -4.87 -7.32 -13.65
CA GLY A 359 -4.93 -7.49 -12.20
C GLY A 359 -6.26 -8.08 -11.71
N VAL A 360 -7.37 -7.88 -12.45
CA VAL A 360 -8.67 -8.52 -12.16
C VAL A 360 -8.56 -10.04 -12.32
N LEU A 361 -7.95 -10.51 -13.41
CA LEU A 361 -7.74 -11.94 -13.66
C LEU A 361 -6.81 -12.56 -12.62
N VAL A 362 -5.73 -11.85 -12.25
CA VAL A 362 -4.82 -12.30 -11.18
C VAL A 362 -5.56 -12.42 -9.85
N ALA A 363 -6.36 -11.42 -9.47
CA ALA A 363 -7.14 -11.46 -8.24
C ALA A 363 -8.12 -12.65 -8.22
N MET A 364 -8.75 -12.97 -9.36
CA MET A 364 -9.64 -14.13 -9.50
C MET A 364 -8.89 -15.44 -9.31
N VAL A 365 -7.76 -15.65 -9.99
CA VAL A 365 -6.95 -16.88 -9.87
C VAL A 365 -6.42 -17.03 -8.45
N GLU A 366 -5.85 -15.98 -7.88
CA GLU A 366 -5.34 -15.96 -6.50
C GLU A 366 -6.44 -16.33 -5.48
N THR A 367 -7.66 -15.82 -5.67
CA THR A 367 -8.77 -16.10 -4.77
C THR A 367 -9.36 -17.50 -4.99
N ALA A 368 -9.38 -17.98 -6.23
CA ALA A 368 -9.78 -19.34 -6.58
C ALA A 368 -8.83 -20.40 -6.01
N GLU A 369 -7.53 -20.11 -5.95
CA GLU A 369 -6.55 -20.91 -5.23
C GLU A 369 -6.92 -20.98 -3.74
N LYS A 370 -7.07 -19.83 -3.07
CA LYS A 370 -7.38 -19.75 -1.62
C LYS A 370 -8.70 -20.42 -1.24
N LEU A 371 -9.76 -20.21 -2.02
CA LEU A 371 -11.10 -20.74 -1.73
C LEU A 371 -11.32 -22.15 -2.29
N THR A 372 -10.43 -22.64 -3.16
CA THR A 372 -10.57 -23.90 -3.91
C THR A 372 -11.94 -24.00 -4.59
N CYS A 373 -12.30 -22.98 -5.38
CA CYS A 373 -13.62 -22.85 -6.00
C CYS A 373 -13.52 -22.28 -7.43
N LYS A 374 -14.36 -22.76 -8.35
CA LYS A 374 -14.42 -22.35 -9.78
C LYS A 374 -13.07 -22.40 -10.53
N GLN A 375 -12.12 -23.22 -10.06
CA GLN A 375 -10.78 -23.33 -10.64
C GLN A 375 -10.81 -23.72 -12.12
N ASP A 376 -11.56 -24.78 -12.48
CA ASP A 376 -11.67 -25.25 -13.87
C ASP A 376 -12.33 -24.21 -14.78
N SER A 377 -13.39 -23.56 -14.29
CA SER A 377 -14.10 -22.49 -15.01
C SER A 377 -13.17 -21.31 -15.31
N ILE A 378 -12.33 -20.92 -14.35
CA ILE A 378 -11.38 -19.82 -14.52
C ILE A 378 -10.25 -20.21 -15.48
N LEU A 379 -9.73 -21.44 -15.38
CA LEU A 379 -8.73 -21.94 -16.31
C LEU A 379 -9.29 -21.92 -17.74
N GLN A 380 -10.48 -22.48 -17.95
CA GLN A 380 -11.18 -22.45 -19.25
C GLN A 380 -11.35 -21.02 -19.77
N MET A 381 -11.84 -20.10 -18.92
CA MET A 381 -11.99 -18.69 -19.26
C MET A 381 -10.68 -18.10 -19.80
N LEU A 382 -9.59 -18.24 -19.05
CA LEU A 382 -8.26 -17.76 -19.44
C LEU A 382 -7.80 -18.35 -20.76
N MET A 383 -7.96 -19.66 -20.95
CA MET A 383 -7.54 -20.33 -22.19
C MET A 383 -8.38 -19.89 -23.39
N THR A 384 -9.68 -19.62 -23.19
CA THR A 384 -10.53 -19.05 -24.24
C THR A 384 -10.08 -17.64 -24.61
N GLY A 385 -9.76 -16.79 -23.63
CA GLY A 385 -9.25 -15.43 -23.89
C GLY A 385 -7.88 -15.42 -24.59
N LEU A 386 -7.02 -16.40 -24.30
CA LEU A 386 -5.74 -16.60 -25.00
C LEU A 386 -5.87 -17.41 -26.30
N GLN A 387 -7.08 -17.77 -26.71
CA GLN A 387 -7.39 -18.50 -27.96
C GLN A 387 -6.69 -19.87 -28.05
N CYS A 388 -6.53 -20.56 -26.92
CA CYS A 388 -5.91 -21.88 -26.82
C CYS A 388 -6.78 -22.93 -26.11
N TRP A 389 -8.03 -22.61 -25.77
CA TRP A 389 -8.99 -23.60 -25.25
C TRP A 389 -9.47 -24.57 -26.34
N GLU A 390 -9.76 -24.07 -27.54
CA GLU A 390 -10.13 -24.86 -28.70
C GLU A 390 -9.29 -24.48 -29.92
N PRO A 391 -8.92 -25.45 -30.78
CA PRO A 391 -9.09 -26.90 -30.58
C PRO A 391 -8.12 -27.45 -29.49
N GLU A 392 -8.35 -28.68 -29.03
CA GLU A 392 -7.63 -29.28 -27.90
C GLU A 392 -6.10 -29.32 -28.08
N GLU A 393 -5.59 -29.43 -29.31
CA GLU A 393 -4.16 -29.43 -29.59
C GLU A 393 -3.48 -28.11 -29.19
N ARG A 394 -4.21 -26.99 -29.18
CA ARG A 394 -3.66 -25.69 -28.76
C ARG A 394 -3.39 -25.62 -27.26
N ARG A 395 -4.03 -26.49 -26.46
CA ARG A 395 -3.95 -26.45 -24.99
C ARG A 395 -2.54 -26.76 -24.48
N THR A 396 -1.70 -27.45 -25.25
CA THR A 396 -0.30 -27.70 -24.85
C THR A 396 0.52 -26.41 -24.78
N SER A 397 0.18 -25.40 -25.58
CA SER A 397 0.86 -24.10 -25.56
C SER A 397 0.45 -23.22 -24.37
N CYS A 398 -0.43 -23.67 -23.46
CA CYS A 398 -1.01 -22.84 -22.39
C CYS A 398 0.04 -22.14 -21.52
N VAL A 399 1.11 -22.83 -21.10
CA VAL A 399 2.16 -22.25 -20.25
C VAL A 399 2.94 -21.17 -20.99
N ALA A 400 3.31 -21.42 -22.25
CA ALA A 400 4.03 -20.44 -23.07
C ALA A 400 3.18 -19.19 -23.34
N LEU A 401 1.90 -19.38 -23.66
CA LEU A 401 0.96 -18.29 -23.92
C LEU A 401 0.65 -17.49 -22.65
N LEU A 402 0.51 -18.14 -21.49
CA LEU A 402 0.38 -17.44 -20.21
C LEU A 402 1.65 -16.69 -19.84
N ALA A 403 2.83 -17.30 -20.00
CA ALA A 403 4.10 -16.67 -19.68
C ALA A 403 4.37 -15.44 -20.55
N ALA A 404 4.14 -15.52 -21.86
CA ALA A 404 4.20 -14.38 -22.78
C ALA A 404 2.99 -13.44 -22.63
N PHE A 405 1.90 -13.95 -22.06
CA PHE A 405 0.59 -13.33 -21.91
C PHE A 405 0.07 -12.72 -23.22
N THR A 406 -0.03 -13.59 -24.23
CA THR A 406 -0.45 -13.26 -25.60
C THR A 406 -1.38 -14.35 -26.15
N THR A 407 -2.17 -14.02 -27.15
CA THR A 407 -3.04 -14.99 -27.83
C THR A 407 -2.23 -15.99 -28.64
N HIS A 408 -2.81 -17.17 -28.89
CA HIS A 408 -2.22 -18.21 -29.70
C HIS A 408 -1.77 -17.70 -31.07
N ASP A 409 -2.65 -16.98 -31.79
CA ASP A 409 -2.36 -16.52 -33.14
C ASP A 409 -1.21 -15.50 -33.15
N ASN A 410 -1.17 -14.56 -32.20
CA ASN A 410 -0.07 -13.59 -32.06
C ASN A 410 1.26 -14.22 -31.65
N PHE A 411 1.22 -15.32 -30.89
CA PHE A 411 2.43 -16.07 -30.53
C PHE A 411 3.06 -16.75 -31.75
N HIS A 412 2.22 -17.23 -32.68
CA HIS A 412 2.64 -17.96 -33.88
C HIS A 412 2.79 -17.06 -35.12
N SER A 413 2.25 -15.84 -35.14
CA SER A 413 2.28 -14.93 -36.31
C SER A 413 3.68 -14.41 -36.68
N GLY A 414 4.70 -14.64 -35.84
CA GLY A 414 6.10 -14.29 -36.12
C GLY A 414 6.85 -15.30 -36.99
N SER A 415 6.23 -16.42 -37.38
CA SER A 415 6.84 -17.49 -38.18
C SER A 415 6.42 -17.44 -39.66
N HIS A 416 6.44 -16.25 -40.26
CA HIS A 416 6.27 -16.09 -41.71
C HIS A 416 7.57 -16.22 -42.52
N ASP A 417 8.72 -16.29 -41.85
CA ASP A 417 9.97 -16.73 -42.49
C ASP A 417 9.99 -18.27 -42.54
N GLU A 418 10.13 -18.83 -43.74
CA GLU A 418 10.17 -20.27 -44.06
C GLU A 418 11.36 -21.04 -43.42
N THR A 419 12.02 -20.47 -42.40
CA THR A 419 12.98 -21.15 -41.54
C THR A 419 12.30 -21.57 -40.25
N SER A 420 11.47 -22.63 -40.33
CA SER A 420 11.19 -23.72 -39.36
C SER A 420 11.61 -23.60 -37.87
N ALA A 421 11.61 -22.42 -37.26
CA ALA A 421 11.86 -22.23 -35.84
C ALA A 421 10.52 -22.21 -35.11
N ARG A 422 10.32 -23.18 -34.21
CA ARG A 422 9.16 -23.24 -33.32
C ARG A 422 9.02 -21.89 -32.57
N PRO A 423 7.80 -21.32 -32.46
CA PRO A 423 7.57 -20.13 -31.66
C PRO A 423 8.05 -20.32 -30.22
N ALA A 424 8.73 -19.32 -29.68
CA ALA A 424 9.36 -19.38 -28.37
C ALA A 424 9.05 -18.13 -27.54
N ILE A 425 8.99 -18.29 -26.22
CA ILE A 425 8.79 -17.17 -25.29
C ILE A 425 9.98 -16.20 -25.38
N ARG A 426 9.72 -14.95 -25.79
CA ARG A 426 10.77 -13.90 -25.91
C ARG A 426 10.93 -13.05 -24.65
N LYS A 427 9.84 -12.86 -23.91
CA LYS A 427 9.78 -12.05 -22.70
C LYS A 427 8.66 -12.58 -21.82
N VAL A 428 8.91 -12.67 -20.52
CA VAL A 428 7.87 -13.05 -19.57
C VAL A 428 7.07 -11.81 -19.18
N ASN A 429 5.75 -11.90 -19.32
CA ASN A 429 4.83 -10.88 -18.85
C ASN A 429 4.66 -11.00 -17.32
N TYR A 430 4.64 -9.87 -16.64
CA TYR A 430 4.47 -9.82 -15.19
C TYR A 430 3.16 -10.49 -14.72
N HIS A 431 2.02 -10.13 -15.32
CA HIS A 431 0.72 -10.70 -14.94
C HIS A 431 0.61 -12.16 -15.35
N GLY A 432 1.16 -12.51 -16.52
CA GLY A 432 1.30 -13.89 -16.97
C GLY A 432 2.03 -14.79 -15.97
N SER A 433 3.16 -14.30 -15.44
CA SER A 433 3.90 -14.97 -14.37
C SER A 433 3.09 -15.10 -13.09
N LEU A 434 2.40 -14.04 -12.63
CA LEU A 434 1.55 -14.12 -11.43
C LEU A 434 0.42 -15.14 -11.60
N LEU A 435 -0.24 -15.16 -12.75
CA LEU A 435 -1.28 -16.16 -13.06
C LEU A 435 -0.71 -17.57 -12.93
N LEU A 436 0.42 -17.85 -13.58
CA LEU A 436 1.06 -19.17 -13.53
C LEU A 436 1.46 -19.56 -12.11
N GLN A 437 2.01 -18.63 -11.31
CA GLN A 437 2.39 -18.89 -9.90
C GLN A 437 1.22 -19.41 -9.05
N HIS A 438 -0.01 -18.95 -9.32
CA HIS A 438 -1.21 -19.39 -8.60
C HIS A 438 -1.88 -20.61 -9.26
N LEU A 439 -1.90 -20.66 -10.59
CA LEU A 439 -2.53 -21.74 -11.37
C LEU A 439 -1.87 -23.11 -11.08
N VAL A 440 -0.55 -23.15 -10.86
CA VAL A 440 0.16 -24.40 -10.52
C VAL A 440 -0.25 -25.00 -9.18
N ASN A 441 -1.01 -24.28 -8.34
CA ASN A 441 -1.53 -24.77 -7.07
C ASN A 441 -3.02 -25.12 -7.12
N PHE A 442 -3.64 -25.13 -8.30
CA PHE A 442 -5.02 -25.62 -8.47
C PHE A 442 -5.11 -27.13 -8.23
N ARG A 443 -6.34 -27.64 -8.05
CA ARG A 443 -6.56 -29.08 -7.82
C ARG A 443 -6.29 -29.94 -9.05
N ASP A 444 -6.74 -29.50 -10.23
CA ASP A 444 -6.39 -30.12 -11.50
C ASP A 444 -5.42 -29.22 -12.26
N VAL A 445 -4.20 -29.72 -12.46
CA VAL A 445 -3.10 -29.02 -13.15
C VAL A 445 -2.66 -29.76 -14.40
N LYS A 446 -3.36 -30.81 -14.85
CA LYS A 446 -2.93 -31.67 -15.96
C LYS A 446 -2.61 -30.89 -17.23
N MET A 447 -3.44 -29.90 -17.56
CA MET A 447 -3.22 -29.03 -18.71
C MET A 447 -1.90 -28.25 -18.58
N LEU A 448 -1.63 -27.69 -17.40
CA LEU A 448 -0.40 -26.95 -17.12
C LEU A 448 0.81 -27.87 -17.16
N GLU A 449 0.71 -29.08 -16.60
CA GLU A 449 1.78 -30.07 -16.65
C GLU A 449 2.15 -30.42 -18.09
N THR A 450 1.15 -30.69 -18.93
CA THR A 450 1.37 -30.92 -20.37
C THR A 450 2.05 -29.71 -21.00
N GLY A 451 1.65 -28.48 -20.65
CA GLY A 451 2.27 -27.28 -21.19
C GLY A 451 3.71 -27.04 -20.71
N PHE A 452 4.04 -27.31 -19.45
CA PHE A 452 5.42 -27.30 -18.97
C PHE A 452 6.28 -28.35 -19.69
N LEU A 453 5.72 -29.53 -19.93
CA LEU A 453 6.37 -30.60 -20.67
C LEU A 453 6.45 -30.34 -22.18
N ASP A 454 5.77 -29.33 -22.71
CA ASP A 454 5.87 -28.91 -24.12
C ASP A 454 6.96 -27.84 -24.38
N LEU A 455 7.34 -27.07 -23.34
CA LEU A 455 8.39 -26.03 -23.44
C LEU A 455 9.72 -26.58 -23.96
N GLN A 456 10.43 -25.84 -24.81
CA GLN A 456 11.76 -26.23 -25.26
C GLN A 456 12.84 -25.97 -24.18
N PRO A 457 13.99 -26.68 -24.19
CA PRO A 457 15.10 -26.43 -23.26
C PRO A 457 15.52 -24.96 -23.15
N GLY A 458 15.54 -24.25 -24.29
CA GLY A 458 15.84 -22.82 -24.34
C GLY A 458 14.78 -21.96 -23.63
N GLU A 459 13.50 -22.33 -23.73
CA GLU A 459 12.40 -21.62 -23.06
C GLU A 459 12.39 -21.85 -21.55
N VAL A 460 12.71 -23.07 -21.11
CA VAL A 460 12.88 -23.40 -19.68
C VAL A 460 14.04 -22.58 -19.11
N SER A 461 15.17 -22.52 -19.82
CA SER A 461 16.33 -21.73 -19.40
C SER A 461 16.04 -20.23 -19.37
N MET A 462 15.27 -19.73 -20.35
CA MET A 462 14.82 -18.33 -20.38
C MET A 462 13.89 -18.03 -19.19
N LEU A 463 12.89 -18.87 -18.92
CA LEU A 463 12.03 -18.72 -17.75
C LEU A 463 12.84 -18.71 -16.46
N ALA A 464 13.75 -19.67 -16.27
CA ALA A 464 14.58 -19.76 -15.08
C ALA A 464 15.48 -18.52 -14.86
N CYS A 465 15.92 -17.87 -15.94
CA CYS A 465 16.75 -16.66 -15.86
C CYS A 465 15.93 -15.36 -15.79
N ASP A 466 14.67 -15.35 -16.23
CA ASP A 466 13.86 -14.13 -16.23
C ASP A 466 13.43 -13.71 -14.80
N PRO A 467 13.44 -12.41 -14.44
CA PRO A 467 13.02 -11.95 -13.11
C PRO A 467 11.58 -12.34 -12.72
N CYS A 468 10.65 -12.42 -13.68
CA CYS A 468 9.28 -12.89 -13.45
C CYS A 468 9.17 -14.40 -13.70
N GLY A 469 9.85 -14.93 -14.71
CA GLY A 469 9.83 -16.36 -15.06
C GLY A 469 10.41 -17.25 -13.98
N SER A 470 11.47 -16.82 -13.29
CA SER A 470 12.11 -17.60 -12.22
C SER A 470 11.14 -17.89 -11.07
N HIS A 471 10.26 -16.95 -10.75
CA HIS A 471 9.18 -17.17 -9.79
C HIS A 471 8.12 -18.17 -10.27
N VAL A 472 7.88 -18.28 -11.58
CA VAL A 472 7.01 -19.35 -12.14
C VAL A 472 7.67 -20.71 -11.93
N MET A 473 8.97 -20.82 -12.24
CA MET A 473 9.72 -22.06 -12.04
C MET A 473 9.75 -22.46 -10.56
N GLU A 474 10.04 -21.50 -9.66
CA GLU A 474 9.98 -21.71 -8.21
C GLU A 474 8.60 -22.23 -7.78
N ALA A 475 7.51 -21.58 -8.22
CA ALA A 475 6.15 -21.99 -7.87
C ALA A 475 5.84 -23.41 -8.38
N ALA A 476 6.25 -23.75 -9.61
CA ALA A 476 6.05 -25.07 -10.19
C ALA A 476 6.81 -26.17 -9.41
N PHE A 477 8.06 -25.91 -9.01
CA PHE A 477 8.85 -26.87 -8.22
C PHE A 477 8.32 -27.04 -6.79
N ARG A 478 7.85 -25.95 -6.17
CA ARG A 478 7.27 -25.98 -4.81
C ARG A 478 5.86 -26.54 -4.76
N SER A 479 5.10 -26.48 -5.86
CA SER A 479 3.72 -26.94 -5.91
C SER A 479 3.62 -28.43 -5.57
N ALA A 480 2.70 -28.76 -4.67
CA ALA A 480 2.31 -30.14 -4.36
C ALA A 480 1.33 -30.72 -5.39
N ALA A 481 0.70 -29.89 -6.22
CA ALA A 481 -0.24 -30.33 -7.25
C ALA A 481 0.49 -30.81 -8.52
N ILE A 482 1.64 -30.20 -8.84
CA ILE A 482 2.49 -30.63 -9.97
C ILE A 482 3.19 -31.94 -9.61
N ARG A 483 3.02 -32.97 -10.45
CA ARG A 483 3.61 -34.29 -10.24
C ARG A 483 5.14 -34.26 -10.41
N GLU A 484 5.80 -35.15 -9.68
CA GLU A 484 7.26 -35.28 -9.71
C GLU A 484 7.80 -35.55 -11.11
N LYS A 485 7.13 -36.40 -11.91
CA LYS A 485 7.48 -36.63 -13.33
C LYS A 485 7.56 -35.33 -14.15
N THR A 486 6.68 -34.37 -13.89
CA THR A 486 6.69 -33.08 -14.59
C THR A 486 7.88 -32.24 -14.17
N LYS A 487 8.21 -32.24 -12.86
CA LYS A 487 9.38 -31.55 -12.30
C LYS A 487 10.69 -32.15 -12.83
N GLU A 488 10.81 -33.47 -12.84
CA GLU A 488 11.93 -34.21 -13.46
C GLU A 488 12.07 -33.86 -14.94
N GLY A 489 10.96 -33.77 -15.68
CA GLY A 489 10.96 -33.35 -17.08
C GLY A 489 11.49 -31.92 -17.27
N LEU A 490 11.14 -30.98 -16.40
CA LEU A 490 11.70 -29.62 -16.40
C LEU A 490 13.19 -29.63 -16.09
N VAL A 491 13.62 -30.42 -15.09
CA VAL A 491 15.03 -30.60 -14.74
C VAL A 491 15.84 -31.17 -15.90
N SER A 492 15.31 -32.19 -16.58
CA SER A 492 15.95 -32.78 -17.76
C SER A 492 16.10 -31.76 -18.89
N LYS A 493 15.18 -30.80 -19.04
CA LYS A 493 15.29 -29.72 -20.03
C LYS A 493 16.27 -28.62 -19.65
N MET A 494 16.64 -28.51 -18.37
CA MET A 494 17.75 -27.65 -17.92
C MET A 494 19.12 -28.30 -18.15
N ALA A 495 19.16 -29.58 -18.54
CA ALA A 495 20.39 -30.27 -18.89
C ALA A 495 21.09 -29.58 -20.07
N GLY A 496 22.35 -29.21 -19.87
CA GLY A 496 23.15 -28.44 -20.82
C GLY A 496 23.28 -26.94 -20.49
N SER A 497 22.44 -26.42 -19.60
CA SER A 497 22.46 -24.99 -19.19
C SER A 497 22.78 -24.78 -17.71
N TRP A 498 23.17 -25.82 -16.96
CA TRP A 498 23.50 -25.78 -15.52
C TRP A 498 24.42 -24.63 -15.12
N VAL A 499 25.56 -24.52 -15.79
CA VAL A 499 26.58 -23.49 -15.48
C VAL A 499 26.02 -22.09 -15.74
N GLN A 500 25.29 -21.92 -16.85
CA GLN A 500 24.65 -20.65 -17.17
C GLN A 500 23.62 -20.26 -16.10
N LEU A 501 22.76 -21.21 -15.71
CA LEU A 501 21.74 -21.00 -14.68
C LEU A 501 22.39 -20.67 -13.33
N ALA A 502 23.41 -21.42 -12.91
CA ALA A 502 24.12 -21.21 -11.65
C ALA A 502 24.82 -19.84 -11.58
N CYS A 503 25.34 -19.35 -12.70
CA CYS A 503 25.99 -18.04 -12.79
C CYS A 503 25.00 -16.88 -12.97
N HIS A 504 23.71 -17.14 -13.19
CA HIS A 504 22.71 -16.11 -13.39
C HIS A 504 21.98 -15.77 -12.08
N LYS A 505 21.79 -14.48 -11.78
CA LYS A 505 21.17 -13.99 -10.53
C LYS A 505 19.84 -14.68 -10.18
N ASN A 506 18.96 -14.87 -11.17
CA ASN A 506 17.67 -15.55 -10.98
C ASN A 506 17.73 -17.06 -11.24
N GLY A 507 18.67 -17.48 -12.09
CA GLY A 507 18.82 -18.89 -12.48
C GLY A 507 19.31 -19.72 -11.31
N SER A 508 20.23 -19.18 -10.50
CA SER A 508 20.77 -19.83 -9.31
C SER A 508 19.69 -20.18 -8.30
N HIS A 509 18.73 -19.26 -8.07
CA HIS A 509 17.56 -19.52 -7.22
C HIS A 509 16.65 -20.62 -7.81
N THR A 510 16.43 -20.63 -9.12
CA THR A 510 15.65 -21.71 -9.77
C THR A 510 16.34 -23.07 -9.58
N LEU A 511 17.67 -23.12 -9.68
CA LEU A 511 18.43 -24.34 -9.43
C LEU A 511 18.30 -24.82 -7.98
N GLU A 512 18.35 -23.91 -7.01
CA GLU A 512 18.16 -24.24 -5.59
C GLU A 512 16.82 -24.97 -5.35
N PHE A 513 15.73 -24.51 -5.97
CA PHE A 513 14.41 -25.14 -5.82
C PHE A 513 14.26 -26.48 -6.55
N SER A 514 14.97 -26.67 -7.66
CA SER A 514 15.06 -27.96 -8.33
C SER A 514 16.05 -28.92 -7.68
N GLY A 515 16.84 -28.44 -6.71
CA GLY A 515 17.93 -29.13 -6.00
C GLY A 515 17.60 -30.54 -5.51
N ARG A 516 16.38 -30.74 -5.01
CA ARG A 516 15.93 -32.03 -4.43
C ARG A 516 15.67 -33.11 -5.49
N MET A 517 15.63 -32.72 -6.75
CA MET A 517 15.35 -33.60 -7.90
C MET A 517 16.62 -33.98 -8.65
N PHE A 518 17.80 -33.55 -8.18
CA PHE A 518 19.06 -34.06 -8.68
C PHE A 518 19.35 -35.45 -8.12
N PRO A 519 19.84 -36.38 -8.95
CA PRO A 519 20.30 -37.67 -8.48
C PRO A 519 21.47 -37.55 -7.50
#